data_AF-A0A349KZD4-F1
#
_entry.id   AF-A0A349KZD4-F1
#
_cell.length_a   1.000
_cell.length_b   1.000
_cell.length_c   1.000
_cell.angle_alpha   90.00
_cell.angle_beta   90.00
_cell.angle_gamma   90.00
#
_symmetry.space_group_name_H-M   'P 1'
#
loop_
_entity.id
_entity.type
_entity.pdbx_description
1 polymer ?
#
loop_
_entity_poly.entity_id
_entity_poly.type
_entity_poly.pdbx_seq_one_letter_code
_entity_poly.pdbx_strand_id
1 'polypeptide(L)'
;MATLYDEKSMKQPVNEFKSKSGIKRIFSAFFYSLDGFKSAWRYEHAFRQELVLCAVGAAIALALRISAFEKLMLIGVLMLVLIVELINSAIEAVVDRISLERHPLSKNAKDFGSAAVFLAVCLAAAAWAVVLFNRFY
;
A
#
# COMPACT_ATOMS: atom_id res chain seq x y z
N MET A 1 -57.22 -13.80 -20.01
CA MET A 1 -56.64 -13.89 -18.65
C MET A 1 -55.12 -13.71 -18.77
N ALA A 2 -54.68 -12.51 -19.13
CA ALA A 2 -53.26 -12.15 -19.19
C ALA A 2 -52.86 -11.65 -17.80
N THR A 3 -52.38 -12.57 -16.97
CA THR A 3 -51.87 -12.26 -15.63
C THR A 3 -50.52 -11.57 -15.74
N LEU A 4 -50.56 -10.24 -15.69
CA LEU A 4 -49.87 -9.42 -14.69
C LEU A 4 -48.54 -9.98 -14.13
N TYR A 5 -47.49 -10.07 -14.94
CA TYR A 5 -46.13 -9.96 -14.42
C TYR A 5 -45.46 -8.75 -15.03
N ASP A 6 -45.55 -7.70 -14.22
CA ASP A 6 -44.90 -6.40 -14.26
C ASP A 6 -43.44 -6.47 -14.75
N GLU A 7 -43.24 -6.21 -16.04
CA GLU A 7 -41.94 -6.05 -16.69
C GLU A 7 -41.24 -4.73 -16.28
N LYS A 8 -41.80 -3.95 -15.33
CA LYS A 8 -41.41 -2.57 -15.05
C LYS A 8 -40.66 -2.34 -13.73
N SER A 9 -40.15 -3.38 -13.07
CA SER A 9 -39.47 -3.21 -11.77
C SER A 9 -38.01 -3.70 -11.69
N MET A 10 -37.29 -3.85 -12.81
CA MET A 10 -35.83 -4.02 -12.72
C MET A 10 -35.13 -2.68 -12.55
N LYS A 11 -35.32 -2.05 -11.38
CA LYS A 11 -34.45 -0.96 -10.92
C LYS A 11 -33.03 -1.52 -10.85
N GLN A 12 -32.21 -1.22 -11.85
CA GLN A 12 -30.77 -1.46 -11.74
C GLN A 12 -30.28 -0.83 -10.42
N PRO A 13 -29.41 -1.50 -9.66
CA PRO A 13 -28.83 -0.88 -8.47
C PRO A 13 -28.19 0.42 -8.91
N VAL A 14 -28.75 1.54 -8.43
CA VAL A 14 -28.19 2.86 -8.69
C VAL A 14 -26.75 2.78 -8.23
N ASN A 15 -25.79 2.91 -9.17
CA ASN A 15 -24.38 3.01 -8.82
C ASN A 15 -24.21 4.20 -7.87
N GLU A 16 -24.23 3.93 -6.57
CA GLU A 16 -24.16 4.91 -5.49
C GLU A 16 -22.80 5.61 -5.47
N PHE A 17 -21.84 5.10 -6.23
CA PHE A 17 -20.55 5.71 -6.55
C PHE A 17 -20.64 6.80 -7.63
N LYS A 18 -21.75 7.54 -7.71
CA LYS A 18 -21.78 8.80 -8.47
C LYS A 18 -20.85 9.79 -7.76
N SER A 19 -19.62 9.89 -8.28
CA SER A 19 -18.57 10.80 -7.84
C SER A 19 -19.15 12.20 -7.60
N LYS A 20 -19.24 12.62 -6.33
CA LYS A 20 -19.42 14.03 -5.97
C LYS A 20 -18.21 14.78 -6.54
N SER A 21 -18.40 15.47 -7.67
CA SER A 21 -17.34 16.23 -8.36
C SER A 21 -16.85 17.40 -7.48
N GLY A 22 -15.54 17.68 -7.49
CA GLY A 22 -14.95 18.89 -6.91
C GLY A 22 -13.95 18.69 -5.76
N ILE A 23 -13.49 19.82 -5.19
CA ILE A 23 -12.53 19.93 -4.06
C ILE A 23 -12.94 19.05 -2.86
N LYS A 24 -14.25 18.90 -2.63
CA LYS A 24 -14.80 18.05 -1.57
C LYS A 24 -14.34 16.58 -1.70
N ARG A 25 -14.17 16.06 -2.92
CA ARG A 25 -13.67 14.69 -3.15
C ARG A 25 -12.19 14.55 -2.80
N ILE A 26 -11.38 15.58 -3.07
CA ILE A 26 -9.96 15.60 -2.72
C ILE A 26 -9.80 15.56 -1.20
N PHE A 27 -10.56 16.39 -0.48
CA PHE A 27 -10.58 16.36 0.98
C PHE A 27 -11.05 15.02 1.52
N SER A 28 -12.15 14.44 0.99
CA SER A 28 -12.60 13.11 1.41
C SER A 28 -11.54 12.02 1.14
N ALA A 29 -10.89 12.04 -0.02
CA ALA A 29 -9.82 11.10 -0.35
C ALA A 29 -8.63 11.23 0.61
N PHE A 30 -8.25 12.45 0.99
CA PHE A 30 -7.22 12.69 1.99
C PHE A 30 -7.57 12.07 3.35
N PHE A 31 -8.81 12.27 3.83
CA PHE A 31 -9.25 11.65 5.09
C PHE A 31 -9.30 10.12 5.00
N TYR A 32 -9.74 9.55 3.87
CA TYR A 32 -9.67 8.10 3.66
C TYR A 32 -8.23 7.56 3.68
N SER A 33 -7.27 8.30 3.11
CA SER A 33 -5.85 7.94 3.20
C SER A 33 -5.36 7.96 4.65
N LEU A 34 -5.72 8.98 5.44
CA LEU A 34 -5.37 9.06 6.86
C LEU A 34 -5.95 7.89 7.67
N ASP A 35 -7.21 7.52 7.40
CA ASP A 35 -7.84 6.36 8.04
C ASP A 35 -7.11 5.06 7.68
N GLY A 36 -6.69 4.91 6.42
CA GLY A 36 -5.86 3.80 5.97
C GLY A 36 -4.52 3.71 6.72
N PHE A 37 -3.78 4.82 6.81
CA PHE A 37 -2.54 4.87 7.58
C PHE A 37 -2.73 4.60 9.07
N LYS A 38 -3.81 5.12 9.66
CA LYS A 38 -4.15 4.87 11.06
C LYS A 38 -4.46 3.38 11.31
N SER A 39 -5.14 2.73 10.36
CA SER A 39 -5.42 1.31 10.40
C SER A 39 -4.14 0.49 10.31
N ALA A 40 -3.30 0.76 9.30
CA ALA A 40 -2.02 0.09 9.13
C ALA A 40 -1.12 0.25 10.36
N TRP A 41 -1.00 1.48 10.89
CA TRP A 41 -0.25 1.73 12.11
C TRP A 41 -0.79 0.97 13.33
N ARG A 42 -2.10 0.74 13.43
CA ARG A 42 -2.72 0.07 14.57
C ARG A 42 -2.59 -1.45 14.50
N TYR A 43 -2.85 -2.04 13.34
CA TYR A 43 -3.00 -3.48 13.19
C TYR A 43 -1.76 -4.18 12.62
N GLU A 44 -0.95 -3.49 11.82
CA GLU A 44 0.18 -4.09 11.11
C GLU A 44 1.50 -3.85 11.85
N HIS A 45 2.02 -4.90 12.50
CA HIS A 45 3.30 -4.83 13.20
C HIS A 45 4.48 -4.57 12.26
N ALA A 46 4.50 -5.23 11.09
CA ALA A 46 5.54 -5.08 10.09
C ALA A 46 5.58 -3.65 9.53
N PHE A 47 4.43 -3.09 9.13
CA PHE A 47 4.32 -1.69 8.73
C PHE A 47 4.93 -0.70 9.74
N ARG A 48 4.72 -0.89 11.05
CA ARG A 48 5.33 -0.02 12.06
C ARG A 48 6.86 -0.11 12.07
N GLN A 49 7.40 -1.33 11.96
CA GLN A 49 8.85 -1.54 11.94
C GLN A 49 9.48 -0.90 10.69
N GLU A 50 8.86 -1.13 9.53
CA GLU A 50 9.31 -0.53 8.28
C GLU A 50 9.18 0.99 8.29
N LEU A 51 8.12 1.55 8.87
CA LEU A 51 7.96 3.01 8.95
C LEU A 51 9.05 3.66 9.80
N VAL A 52 9.42 3.03 10.93
CA VAL A 52 10.55 3.49 11.75
C VAL A 52 11.87 3.40 10.96
N LEU A 53 12.11 2.29 10.26
CA LEU A 53 13.30 2.13 9.42
C LEU A 53 13.34 3.18 8.30
N CYS A 54 12.21 3.45 7.65
CA CYS A 54 12.08 4.47 6.62
C CYS A 54 12.34 5.88 7.16
N ALA A 55 11.82 6.20 8.35
CA ALA A 55 12.05 7.50 8.98
C ALA A 55 13.54 7.70 9.34
N VAL A 56 14.17 6.69 9.93
CA VAL A 56 15.61 6.72 10.25
C VAL A 56 16.45 6.81 8.98
N GLY A 57 16.16 5.97 7.98
CA GLY A 57 16.85 5.98 6.70
C GLY A 57 16.70 7.31 5.96
N ALA A 58 15.50 7.90 5.95
CA ALA A 58 15.29 9.22 5.36
C ALA A 58 16.10 10.32 6.08
N ALA A 59 16.13 10.30 7.41
CA ALA A 59 16.96 11.24 8.18
C ALA A 59 18.45 11.10 7.85
N ILE A 60 18.95 9.86 7.73
CA ILE A 60 20.34 9.59 7.32
C ILE A 60 20.60 10.11 5.91
N ALA A 61 19.73 9.80 4.94
CA ALA A 61 19.87 10.27 3.56
C ALA A 61 19.89 11.80 3.46
N LEU A 62 19.04 12.49 4.23
CA LEU A 62 19.03 13.95 4.29
C LEU A 62 20.31 14.53 4.91
N ALA A 63 20.88 13.87 5.92
CA ALA A 63 22.12 14.28 6.59
C ALA A 63 23.38 14.05 5.72
N LEU A 64 23.36 13.09 4.80
CA LEU A 64 24.49 12.82 3.91
C LEU A 64 24.76 14.00 2.97
N ARG A 65 26.06 14.27 2.75
CA ARG A 65 26.55 15.21 1.73
C ARG A 65 26.64 14.49 0.39
N ILE A 66 25.48 14.21 -0.20
CA ILE A 66 25.24 13.59 -1.51
C ILE A 66 24.31 14.48 -2.33
N SER A 67 24.20 14.23 -3.64
CA SER A 67 23.35 15.01 -4.53
C SER A 67 21.86 14.91 -4.16
N ALA A 68 21.08 15.92 -4.53
CA ALA A 68 19.62 15.90 -4.30
C ALA A 68 18.94 14.69 -4.96
N PHE A 69 19.44 14.25 -6.11
CA PHE A 69 18.92 13.09 -6.81
C PHE A 69 19.18 11.78 -6.04
N GLU A 70 20.39 11.60 -5.49
CA GLU A 70 20.70 10.44 -4.65
C GLU A 70 19.85 10.42 -3.38
N LYS A 71 19.63 11.58 -2.74
CA LYS A 71 18.70 11.67 -1.60
C LYS A 71 17.29 11.23 -1.97
N LEU A 72 16.79 11.74 -3.10
CA LEU A 72 15.48 11.39 -3.61
C LEU A 72 15.37 9.89 -3.90
N MET A 73 16.40 9.28 -4.48
CA MET A 73 16.45 7.84 -4.75
C MET A 73 16.45 7.02 -3.44
N LEU A 74 17.30 7.35 -2.47
CA LEU A 74 17.39 6.63 -1.19
C LEU A 74 16.09 6.71 -0.38
N ILE A 75 15.45 7.88 -0.37
CA ILE A 75 14.13 8.05 0.26
C ILE A 75 13.05 7.35 -0.57
N GLY A 76 13.13 7.43 -1.90
CA GLY A 76 12.16 6.83 -2.81
C GLY A 76 12.07 5.31 -2.69
N VAL A 77 13.20 4.61 -2.56
CA VAL A 77 13.20 3.15 -2.36
C VAL A 77 12.64 2.75 -0.98
N LEU A 78 12.84 3.58 0.06
CA LEU A 78 12.22 3.37 1.37
C LEU A 78 10.70 3.58 1.30
N MET A 79 10.25 4.62 0.60
CA MET A 79 8.83 4.85 0.35
C MET A 79 8.19 3.70 -0.46
N LEU A 80 8.92 3.12 -1.41
CA LEU A 80 8.45 1.97 -2.18
C LEU A 80 8.20 0.75 -1.27
N VAL A 81 9.08 0.49 -0.29
CA VAL A 81 8.88 -0.58 0.70
C VAL A 81 7.54 -0.41 1.42
N LEU A 82 7.27 0.79 1.96
CA LEU A 82 6.00 1.07 2.64
C LEU A 82 4.76 0.94 1.74
N ILE A 83 4.87 1.33 0.46
CA ILE A 83 3.78 1.19 -0.50
C ILE A 83 3.47 -0.29 -0.73
N VAL A 84 4.50 -1.10 -0.95
CA VAL A 84 4.34 -2.54 -1.20
C VAL A 84 3.81 -3.25 0.03
N GLU A 85 4.25 -2.87 1.23
CA GLU A 85 3.73 -3.40 2.49
C GLU A 85 2.25 -3.07 2.70
N LEU A 86 1.82 -1.82 2.42
CA LEU A 86 0.39 -1.47 2.48
C LEU A 86 -0.46 -2.27 1.49
N ILE A 87 0.08 -2.56 0.30
CA ILE A 87 -0.58 -3.43 -0.68
C ILE A 87 -0.63 -4.87 -0.16
N ASN A 88 0.45 -5.38 0.43
CA ASN A 88 0.49 -6.70 1.04
C ASN A 88 -0.59 -6.83 2.13
N SER A 89 -0.65 -5.90 3.09
CA SER A 89 -1.68 -5.91 4.15
C SER A 89 -3.09 -5.80 3.58
N ALA A 90 -3.30 -5.04 2.50
CA ALA A 90 -4.60 -4.97 1.84
C ALA A 90 -5.01 -6.33 1.22
N ILE A 91 -4.06 -7.03 0.59
CA ILE A 91 -4.28 -8.39 0.06
C ILE A 91 -4.58 -9.36 1.20
N GLU A 92 -3.81 -9.34 2.28
CA GLU A 92 -4.03 -10.17 3.46
C GLU A 92 -5.43 -9.95 4.06
N ALA A 93 -5.85 -8.69 4.23
CA ALA A 93 -7.17 -8.34 4.73
C ALA A 93 -8.32 -8.88 3.84
N VAL A 94 -8.15 -8.83 2.52
CA VAL A 94 -9.12 -9.38 1.56
C VAL A 94 -9.16 -10.92 1.64
N VAL A 95 -7.99 -11.56 1.68
CA VAL A 95 -7.87 -13.02 1.77
C VAL A 95 -8.48 -13.54 3.07
N ASP A 96 -8.20 -12.88 4.19
CA ASP A 96 -8.71 -13.26 5.51
C ASP A 96 -10.22 -13.04 5.65
N ARG A 97 -10.78 -12.09 4.91
CA ARG A 97 -12.23 -11.91 4.83
C ARG A 97 -12.94 -13.02 4.05
N ILE A 98 -12.33 -13.53 2.98
CA ILE A 98 -13.00 -14.43 2.02
C ILE A 98 -12.81 -15.91 2.39
N SER A 99 -11.70 -16.26 3.05
CA SER A 99 -11.29 -17.65 3.22
C SER A 99 -11.04 -17.97 4.71
N LEU A 100 -12.01 -18.62 5.34
CA LEU A 100 -11.87 -19.14 6.71
C LEU A 100 -11.24 -20.54 6.75
N GLU A 101 -11.26 -21.27 5.63
CA GLU A 101 -10.59 -22.56 5.47
C GLU A 101 -9.24 -22.37 4.76
N ARG A 102 -8.24 -23.20 5.11
CA ARG A 102 -6.91 -23.13 4.46
C ARG A 102 -7.00 -23.59 3.00
N HIS A 103 -7.24 -22.64 2.09
CA HIS A 103 -7.23 -22.89 0.65
C HIS A 103 -5.84 -22.64 0.04
N PRO A 104 -5.31 -23.51 -0.86
CA PRO A 104 -4.00 -23.33 -1.48
C PRO A 104 -3.82 -21.97 -2.19
N LEU A 105 -4.87 -21.46 -2.84
CA LEU A 105 -4.82 -20.14 -3.49
C LEU A 105 -4.71 -18.98 -2.50
N SER A 106 -5.36 -19.08 -1.33
CA SER A 106 -5.24 -18.07 -0.27
C SER A 106 -3.82 -18.01 0.27
N LYS A 107 -3.18 -19.18 0.43
CA LYS A 107 -1.77 -19.26 0.79
C LYS A 107 -0.90 -18.57 -0.26
N ASN A 108 -1.05 -18.93 -1.54
CA ASN A 108 -0.26 -18.34 -2.63
C ASN A 108 -0.40 -16.82 -2.70
N ALA A 109 -1.61 -16.28 -2.50
CA ALA A 109 -1.84 -14.83 -2.51
C ALA A 109 -1.03 -14.12 -1.41
N LYS A 110 -0.99 -14.66 -0.19
CA LYS A 110 -0.18 -14.13 0.91
C LYS A 110 1.32 -14.29 0.64
N ASP A 111 1.74 -15.46 0.15
CA ASP A 111 3.14 -15.73 -0.19
C ASP A 111 3.67 -14.75 -1.26
N PHE A 112 2.86 -14.42 -2.26
CA PHE A 112 3.24 -13.46 -3.30
C PHE A 112 3.33 -12.01 -2.77
N GLY A 113 2.41 -11.62 -1.88
CA GLY A 113 2.47 -10.31 -1.24
C GLY A 113 3.74 -10.16 -0.39
N SER A 114 4.05 -11.15 0.45
CA SER A 114 5.30 -11.19 1.22
C SER A 114 6.56 -11.21 0.34
N ALA A 115 6.54 -11.94 -0.79
CA ALA A 115 7.65 -11.94 -1.74
C ALA A 115 7.86 -10.56 -2.39
N ALA A 116 6.79 -9.82 -2.67
CA ALA A 116 6.90 -8.46 -3.21
C ALA A 116 7.57 -7.51 -2.19
N VAL A 117 7.19 -7.59 -0.92
CA VAL A 117 7.83 -6.81 0.17
C VAL A 117 9.32 -7.14 0.25
N PHE A 118 9.67 -8.43 0.23
CA PHE A 118 11.07 -8.86 0.25
C PHE A 118 11.89 -8.30 -0.92
N LEU A 119 11.33 -8.29 -2.14
CA LEU A 119 11.99 -7.71 -3.31
C LEU A 119 12.16 -6.19 -3.17
N ALA A 120 11.17 -5.48 -2.62
CA ALA A 120 11.28 -4.05 -2.35
C ALA A 120 12.40 -3.75 -1.32
N VAL A 121 12.50 -4.55 -0.26
CA VAL A 121 13.58 -4.44 0.74
C VAL A 121 14.95 -4.71 0.10
N CYS A 122 15.07 -5.75 -0.74
CA CYS A 122 16.31 -6.04 -1.47
C CYS A 122 16.71 -4.87 -2.37
N LEU A 123 15.76 -4.26 -3.08
CA LEU A 123 16.01 -3.10 -3.92
C LEU A 123 16.48 -1.89 -3.09
N ALA A 124 15.83 -1.64 -1.94
CA ALA A 124 16.25 -0.58 -1.03
C ALA A 124 17.68 -0.81 -0.52
N ALA A 125 17.98 -2.03 -0.06
CA ALA A 125 19.32 -2.40 0.40
C ALA A 125 20.39 -2.22 -0.70
N ALA A 126 20.10 -2.65 -1.93
CA ALA A 126 21.02 -2.51 -3.06
C ALA A 126 21.27 -1.03 -3.42
N ALA A 127 20.22 -0.21 -3.50
CA ALA A 127 20.35 1.22 -3.78
C ALA A 127 21.17 1.95 -2.70
N TRP A 128 20.90 1.65 -1.43
CA TRP A 128 21.68 2.17 -0.31
C TRP A 128 23.14 1.72 -0.37
N ALA A 129 23.40 0.44 -0.62
CA ALA A 129 24.76 -0.08 -0.73
C ALA A 129 25.56 0.62 -1.85
N VAL A 130 24.97 0.78 -3.04
CA VAL A 130 25.63 1.45 -4.18
C VAL A 130 25.96 2.90 -3.87
N VAL A 131 25.00 3.66 -3.33
CA VAL A 131 25.23 5.10 -3.03
C VAL A 131 26.24 5.27 -1.91
N LEU A 132 26.17 4.47 -0.85
CA LEU A 132 27.13 4.54 0.25
C LEU A 132 28.52 4.08 -0.20
N PHE A 133 28.63 3.02 -1.00
CA PHE A 133 29.89 2.57 -1.54
C PHE A 133 30.56 3.68 -2.35
N ASN A 134 29.86 4.24 -3.35
CA ASN A 134 30.36 5.35 -4.17
C ASN A 134 30.68 6.62 -3.36
N ARG A 135 30.04 6.81 -2.20
CA ARG A 135 30.29 7.99 -1.35
C ARG A 135 31.57 7.86 -0.53
N PHE A 136 31.92 6.65 -0.10
CA PHE A 136 32.98 6.39 0.88
C PHE A 136 34.20 5.65 0.33
N TYR A 137 34.08 5.01 -0.83
CA TYR A 137 35.13 4.26 -1.52
C TYR A 137 35.21 4.73 -2.97
#